data_AF-A0A2V6NN17-F1
#
_entry.id   AF-A0A2V6NN17-F1
#
_cell.length_a   1.000
_cell.length_b   1.000
_cell.length_c   1.000
_cell.angle_alpha   90.00
_cell.angle_beta   90.00
_cell.angle_gamma   90.00
#
_symmetry.space_group_name_H-M   'P 1'
#
loop_
_entity.id
_entity.type
_entity.pdbx_description
1 polymer ?
#
loop_
_entity_poly.entity_id
_entity_poly.type
_entity_poly.pdbx_seq_one_letter_code
_entity_poly.pdbx_strand_id
1 'polypeptide(L)'
;MRISVSDPFGVADDQAMPSLKLALDPGTVQQHLQRRLLRLAGQHGSVHLRTIRATRYKPGRRCVIEYEVDVERPGAPPETVVLVGKVRVHRYGKSGYRLLDAFWNAGFQSDSPDGISVPEPVGTVPKFQMWLQRKVPGRAATELLAARTDVALARRI
;
A
#
# COMPACT_ATOMS: atom_id res chain seq x y z
N MET A 1 -13.70 -2.92 -17.69
CA MET A 1 -13.56 -3.73 -16.46
C MET A 1 -14.27 -3.01 -15.32
N ARG A 2 -15.06 -3.71 -14.50
CA ARG A 2 -15.71 -3.10 -13.32
C ARG A 2 -14.75 -3.14 -12.14
N ILE A 3 -14.37 -1.98 -11.63
CA ILE A 3 -13.50 -1.87 -10.45
C ILE A 3 -14.33 -2.21 -9.21
N SER A 4 -13.83 -3.15 -8.41
CA SER A 4 -14.50 -3.56 -7.16
C SER A 4 -14.02 -2.70 -5.99
N VAL A 5 -14.96 -2.17 -5.19
CA VAL A 5 -14.65 -1.34 -4.01
C VAL A 5 -15.24 -2.00 -2.77
N SER A 6 -14.44 -2.13 -1.72
CA SER A 6 -14.83 -2.66 -0.41
C SER A 6 -14.46 -1.64 0.67
N ASP A 7 -15.48 -1.06 1.30
CA ASP A 7 -15.34 -0.16 2.45
C ASP A 7 -16.18 -0.65 3.62
N PRO A 8 -15.74 -1.72 4.31
CA PRO A 8 -16.49 -2.30 5.42
C PRO A 8 -16.54 -1.38 6.66
N PHE A 9 -15.78 -0.28 6.68
CA PHE A 9 -15.69 0.62 7.81
C PHE A 9 -16.38 1.97 7.58
N GLY A 10 -16.91 2.22 6.38
CA GLY A 10 -17.47 3.53 6.00
C GLY A 10 -16.45 4.66 6.05
N VAL A 11 -15.17 4.39 5.72
CA VAL A 11 -14.10 5.39 5.82
C VAL A 11 -14.28 6.55 4.83
N ALA A 12 -15.06 6.36 3.76
CA ALA A 12 -15.38 7.43 2.82
C ALA A 12 -16.11 8.62 3.47
N ASP A 13 -16.82 8.38 4.58
CA ASP A 13 -17.62 9.39 5.28
C ASP A 13 -16.91 10.03 6.48
N ASP A 14 -15.64 9.64 6.75
CA ASP A 14 -14.85 10.20 7.86
C ASP A 14 -14.51 11.68 7.60
N GLN A 15 -15.22 12.57 8.29
CA GLN A 15 -15.04 14.02 8.20
C GLN A 15 -13.67 14.50 8.67
N ALA A 16 -13.01 13.77 9.57
CA ALA A 16 -11.66 14.09 10.03
C ALA A 16 -10.58 13.59 9.05
N MET A 17 -10.96 12.76 8.06
CA MET A 17 -10.07 12.23 7.03
C MET A 17 -10.68 12.37 5.62
N PRO A 18 -10.96 13.60 5.15
CA PRO A 18 -11.75 13.83 3.93
C PRO A 18 -11.09 13.31 2.64
N SER A 19 -9.77 13.06 2.66
CA SER A 19 -9.06 12.48 1.52
C SER A 19 -9.42 11.02 1.26
N LEU A 20 -10.03 10.31 2.21
CA LEU A 20 -10.41 8.90 2.07
C LEU A 20 -11.53 8.70 1.05
N LYS A 21 -12.47 9.63 0.95
CA LYS A 21 -13.51 9.62 -0.11
C LYS A 21 -12.88 9.55 -1.50
N LEU A 22 -11.83 10.34 -1.73
CA LEU A 22 -11.10 10.35 -3.00
C LEU A 22 -10.23 9.12 -3.18
N ALA A 23 -9.69 8.56 -2.09
CA ALA A 23 -8.86 7.36 -2.09
C ALA A 23 -9.67 6.07 -2.33
N LEU A 24 -11.01 6.14 -2.25
CA LEU A 24 -11.94 5.05 -2.56
C LEU A 24 -12.70 5.26 -3.87
N ASP A 25 -12.55 6.41 -4.53
CA ASP A 25 -13.18 6.68 -5.83
C ASP A 25 -12.38 6.05 -6.98
N PRO A 26 -12.94 5.06 -7.71
CA PRO A 26 -12.20 4.33 -8.74
C PRO A 26 -11.58 5.19 -9.83
N GLY A 27 -12.32 6.20 -10.33
CA GLY A 27 -11.85 7.07 -11.40
C GLY A 27 -10.68 7.94 -10.95
N THR A 28 -10.82 8.54 -9.77
CA THR A 28 -9.76 9.35 -9.17
C THR A 28 -8.51 8.51 -8.86
N VAL A 29 -8.68 7.32 -8.28
CA VAL A 29 -7.56 6.41 -7.99
C VAL A 29 -6.84 6.00 -9.28
N GLN A 30 -7.57 5.51 -10.29
CA GLN A 30 -7.01 5.14 -11.60
C GLN A 30 -6.15 6.27 -12.19
N GLN A 31 -6.70 7.48 -12.25
CA GLN A 31 -6.00 8.65 -12.78
C GLN A 31 -4.70 8.94 -12.00
N HIS A 32 -4.74 8.85 -10.68
CA HIS A 32 -3.60 9.17 -9.83
C HIS A 32 -2.52 8.09 -9.85
N LEU A 33 -2.88 6.81 -9.90
CA LEU A 33 -1.91 5.71 -9.99
C LEU A 33 -1.19 5.72 -11.34
N GLN A 34 -1.93 5.90 -12.44
CA GLN A 34 -1.36 5.93 -13.80
C GLN A 34 -0.35 7.07 -13.98
N ARG A 35 -0.58 8.24 -13.38
CA ARG A 35 0.30 9.42 -13.56
C ARG A 35 1.51 9.48 -12.61
N ARG A 36 1.50 8.74 -11.50
CA ARG A 36 2.43 9.00 -10.37
C ARG A 36 3.34 7.83 -10.02
N LEU A 37 3.10 6.63 -10.52
CA LEU A 37 3.83 5.43 -10.11
C LEU A 37 4.94 5.03 -11.08
N LEU A 38 5.85 5.97 -11.36
CA LEU A 38 7.01 5.74 -12.23
C LEU A 38 7.89 4.57 -11.74
N ARG A 39 8.06 4.42 -10.42
CA ARG A 39 8.83 3.30 -9.85
C ARG A 39 8.16 1.95 -10.10
N LEU A 40 6.84 1.92 -10.23
CA LEU A 40 6.10 0.68 -10.45
C LEU A 40 6.06 0.26 -11.92
N ALA A 41 5.77 1.19 -12.84
CA ALA A 41 5.53 0.88 -14.25
C ALA A 41 6.60 1.43 -15.22
N GLY A 42 7.50 2.29 -14.75
CA GLY A 42 8.41 3.05 -15.61
C GLY A 42 7.70 4.19 -16.35
N GLN A 43 8.43 4.88 -17.24
CA GLN A 43 7.91 6.02 -18.00
C GLN A 43 6.89 5.63 -19.08
N HIS A 44 7.02 4.42 -19.63
CA HIS A 44 6.23 3.92 -20.75
C HIS A 44 5.32 2.74 -20.36
N GLY A 45 5.20 2.44 -19.07
CA GLY A 45 4.28 1.41 -18.59
C GLY A 45 2.89 1.96 -18.27
N SER A 46 1.96 1.03 -18.05
CA SER A 46 0.58 1.32 -17.67
C SER A 46 0.28 0.70 -16.30
N VAL A 47 -0.69 1.30 -15.60
CA VAL A 47 -1.23 0.76 -14.35
C VAL A 47 -2.75 0.77 -14.47
N HIS A 48 -3.37 -0.39 -14.28
CA HIS A 48 -4.81 -0.57 -14.37
C HIS A 48 -5.38 -1.06 -13.04
N LEU A 49 -6.25 -0.26 -12.44
CA LEU A 49 -6.89 -0.57 -11.17
C LEU A 49 -7.92 -1.69 -11.31
N ARG A 50 -7.85 -2.70 -10.44
CA ARG A 50 -8.82 -3.79 -10.33
C ARG A 50 -9.72 -3.65 -9.11
N THR A 51 -9.09 -3.41 -7.96
CA THR A 51 -9.78 -3.50 -6.67
C THR A 51 -9.28 -2.41 -5.73
N ILE A 52 -10.20 -1.86 -4.94
CA ILE A 52 -9.92 -0.99 -3.78
C ILE A 52 -10.50 -1.65 -2.52
N ARG A 53 -9.70 -1.82 -1.46
CA ARG A 53 -10.18 -2.37 -0.18
C ARG A 53 -9.65 -1.57 1.01
N ALA A 54 -10.53 -1.00 1.83
CA ALA A 54 -10.13 -0.51 3.14
C ALA A 54 -9.91 -1.70 4.08
N THR A 55 -8.69 -1.90 4.58
CA THR A 55 -8.31 -3.12 5.35
C THR A 55 -8.04 -2.86 6.82
N ARG A 56 -7.66 -1.63 7.19
CA ARG A 56 -7.55 -1.22 8.60
C ARG A 56 -8.01 0.21 8.75
N TYR A 57 -8.68 0.49 9.85
CA TYR A 57 -9.19 1.81 10.14
C TYR A 57 -9.09 2.11 11.64
N LYS A 58 -8.70 3.35 11.93
CA LYS A 58 -8.87 3.97 13.24
C LYS A 58 -9.56 5.31 13.02
N PRO A 59 -10.83 5.47 13.45
CA PRO A 59 -11.62 6.66 13.19
C PRO A 59 -10.89 7.97 13.47
N GLY A 60 -10.97 8.90 12.51
CA GLY A 60 -10.36 10.23 12.56
C GLY A 60 -8.84 10.24 12.69
N ARG A 61 -8.16 9.11 12.48
CA ARG A 61 -6.72 8.98 12.78
C ARG A 61 -5.89 8.37 11.67
N ARG A 62 -6.25 7.18 11.19
CA ARG A 62 -5.48 6.49 10.15
C ARG A 62 -6.31 5.44 9.43
N CYS A 63 -6.00 5.24 8.16
CA CYS A 63 -6.59 4.19 7.34
C CYS A 63 -5.47 3.50 6.53
N VAL A 64 -5.66 2.21 6.29
CA VAL A 64 -4.87 1.41 5.35
C VAL A 64 -5.81 0.92 4.26
N ILE A 65 -5.44 1.20 3.01
CA ILE A 65 -6.19 0.83 1.82
C ILE A 65 -5.29 -0.04 0.94
N GLU A 66 -5.84 -1.11 0.41
CA GLU A 66 -5.17 -1.95 -0.57
C GLU A 66 -5.71 -1.68 -1.98
N TYR A 67 -4.80 -1.54 -2.93
CA TYR A 67 -5.10 -1.38 -4.34
C TYR A 67 -4.50 -2.56 -5.11
N GLU A 68 -5.35 -3.37 -5.72
CA GLU A 68 -4.91 -4.38 -6.67
C GLU A 68 -4.86 -3.74 -8.05
N VAL A 69 -3.70 -3.84 -8.71
CA VAL A 69 -3.48 -3.23 -10.03
C VAL A 69 -2.75 -4.21 -10.94
N ASP A 70 -3.10 -4.17 -12.22
CA ASP A 70 -2.25 -4.74 -13.27
C ASP A 70 -1.22 -3.69 -13.70
N VAL A 71 -0.01 -4.16 -13.93
CA VAL A 71 1.12 -3.36 -14.38
C VAL A 71 1.63 -3.96 -15.66
N GLU A 72 1.69 -3.14 -16.70
CA GLU A 72 2.34 -3.50 -17.96
C GLU A 72 3.58 -2.64 -18.12
N ARG A 73 4.70 -3.27 -18.46
CA ARG A 73 5.98 -2.58 -18.70
C ARG A 73 6.51 -3.01 -20.07
N PRO A 74 7.16 -2.11 -20.83
CA PRO A 74 7.81 -2.49 -22.09
C PRO A 74 8.83 -3.60 -21.85
N GLY A 75 8.73 -4.68 -22.62
CA GLY A 75 9.70 -5.80 -22.55
C GLY A 75 9.61 -6.68 -21.31
N ALA A 76 8.58 -6.53 -20.46
CA ALA A 76 8.33 -7.40 -19.32
C ALA A 76 6.94 -8.04 -19.40
N PRO A 77 6.74 -9.24 -18.84
CA PRO A 77 5.41 -9.83 -18.75
C PRO A 77 4.48 -8.96 -17.89
N PRO A 78 3.17 -8.92 -18.20
CA PRO A 78 2.17 -8.28 -17.34
C PRO A 78 2.22 -8.84 -15.92
N GLU A 79 2.05 -7.96 -14.93
CA GLU A 79 2.18 -8.28 -13.52
C GLU A 79 1.00 -7.74 -12.73
N THR A 80 0.30 -8.59 -11.96
CA THR A 80 -0.69 -8.12 -10.99
C THR A 80 -0.02 -7.92 -9.63
N VAL A 81 -0.16 -6.72 -9.06
CA VAL A 81 0.43 -6.36 -7.77
C VAL A 81 -0.62 -5.80 -6.82
N VAL A 82 -0.38 -5.98 -5.52
CA VAL A 82 -1.16 -5.31 -4.48
C VAL A 82 -0.30 -4.21 -3.86
N LEU A 83 -0.83 -2.99 -3.86
CA LEU A 83 -0.25 -1.83 -3.21
C LEU A 83 -0.93 -1.58 -1.87
N VAL A 84 -0.16 -1.20 -0.85
CA VAL A 84 -0.66 -0.77 0.45
C VAL A 84 -0.52 0.74 0.58
N GLY A 85 -1.65 1.43 0.54
CA GLY A 85 -1.79 2.86 0.79
C GLY A 85 -2.00 3.16 2.27
N LYS A 86 -1.17 4.02 2.83
CA LYS A 86 -1.27 4.42 4.24
C LYS A 86 -1.61 5.90 4.36
N VAL A 87 -2.71 6.19 5.05
CA VAL A 87 -3.21 7.55 5.31
C VAL A 87 -3.22 7.80 6.81
N ARG A 88 -2.76 8.97 7.24
CA ARG A 88 -2.77 9.37 8.66
C ARG A 88 -3.10 10.84 8.78
N VAL A 89 -4.00 11.16 9.70
CA VAL A 89 -4.37 12.54 10.03
C VAL A 89 -3.12 13.34 10.44
N HIS A 90 -3.06 14.62 10.04
CA HIS A 90 -1.95 15.55 10.30
C HIS A 90 -0.57 15.11 9.76
N ARG A 91 -0.48 14.00 9.02
CA ARG A 91 0.78 13.52 8.42
C ARG A 91 0.56 13.08 6.99
N TYR A 92 1.00 13.91 6.06
CA TYR A 92 0.91 13.72 4.60
C TYR A 92 1.72 12.54 4.03
N GLY A 93 2.15 11.58 4.86
CA GLY A 93 2.88 10.39 4.42
C GLY A 93 4.33 10.59 4.01
N LYS A 94 4.76 11.81 3.64
CA LYS A 94 6.11 12.10 3.11
C LYS A 94 7.26 11.60 4.00
N SER A 95 7.16 11.79 5.32
CA SER A 95 8.21 11.32 6.25
C SER A 95 8.29 9.80 6.31
N GLY A 96 7.15 9.10 6.27
CA GLY A 96 7.10 7.63 6.27
C GLY A 96 7.64 7.05 4.98
N TYR A 97 7.27 7.65 3.83
CA TYR A 97 7.84 7.28 2.54
C TYR A 97 9.35 7.46 2.51
N ARG A 98 9.87 8.64 2.90
CA ARG A 98 11.31 8.91 2.89
C ARG A 98 12.10 7.94 3.77
N LEU A 99 11.56 7.58 4.94
CA LEU A 99 12.21 6.61 5.83
C LEU A 99 12.23 5.20 5.20
N LEU A 100 11.11 4.75 4.64
CA LEU A 100 11.05 3.45 3.96
C LEU A 100 12.00 3.40 2.76
N ASP A 101 12.03 4.48 1.97
CA ASP A 101 12.91 4.61 0.81
C ASP A 101 14.39 4.62 1.21
N ALA A 102 14.73 5.29 2.33
CA ALA A 102 16.08 5.26 2.87
C ALA A 102 16.50 3.84 3.30
N PHE A 103 15.64 3.09 3.98
CA PHE A 103 15.93 1.69 4.33
C PHE A 103 16.09 0.82 3.09
N TRP A 104 15.18 0.93 2.11
CA TRP A 104 15.27 0.17 0.87
C TRP A 104 16.59 0.41 0.14
N ASN A 105 17.02 1.67 0.03
CA ASN A 105 18.28 2.02 -0.64
C ASN A 105 19.54 1.73 0.22
N ALA A 106 19.37 1.37 1.49
CA ALA A 106 20.45 0.99 2.40
C ALA A 106 20.69 -0.54 2.46
N GLY A 107 20.11 -1.32 1.53
CA GLY A 107 20.31 -2.76 1.43
C GLY A 107 19.19 -3.62 2.01
N PHE A 108 18.12 -3.02 2.55
CA PHE A 108 16.97 -3.77 3.07
C PHE A 108 15.94 -4.12 1.99
N GLN A 109 16.40 -4.42 0.77
CA GLN A 109 15.53 -4.88 -0.32
C GLN A 109 15.01 -6.31 -0.05
N SER A 110 14.12 -6.80 -0.92
CA SER A 110 13.50 -8.12 -0.79
C SER A 110 14.50 -9.29 -0.77
N ASP A 111 15.68 -9.09 -1.32
CA ASP A 111 16.79 -10.05 -1.41
C ASP A 111 17.90 -9.75 -0.39
N SER A 112 17.60 -9.02 0.69
CA SER A 112 18.57 -8.74 1.76
C SER A 112 19.25 -10.04 2.25
N PRO A 113 20.59 -10.08 2.34
CA PRO A 113 21.34 -11.29 2.68
C PRO A 113 21.04 -11.87 4.06
N ASP A 114 20.66 -11.01 5.01
CA ASP A 114 20.31 -11.40 6.39
C ASP A 114 18.83 -11.77 6.56
N GLY A 115 18.03 -11.70 5.49
CA GLY A 115 16.60 -11.95 5.49
C GLY A 115 15.75 -10.83 6.11
N ILE A 116 16.36 -9.74 6.58
CA ILE A 116 15.67 -8.57 7.11
C ILE A 116 15.42 -7.60 5.95
N SER A 117 14.15 -7.40 5.61
CA SER A 117 13.77 -6.55 4.48
C SER A 117 12.64 -5.59 4.83
N VAL A 118 12.55 -4.53 4.05
CA VAL A 118 11.40 -3.62 4.07
C VAL A 118 10.61 -3.75 2.76
N PRO A 119 9.31 -3.45 2.76
CA PRO A 119 8.52 -3.49 1.53
C PRO A 119 9.01 -2.45 0.50
N GLU A 120 8.90 -2.78 -0.79
CA GLU A 120 9.27 -1.84 -1.86
C GLU A 120 8.45 -0.54 -1.76
N PRO A 121 9.09 0.63 -1.57
CA PRO A 121 8.42 1.92 -1.66
C PRO A 121 7.96 2.17 -3.09
N VAL A 122 6.71 2.60 -3.29
CA VAL A 122 6.15 2.79 -4.64
C VAL A 122 5.95 4.27 -4.98
N GLY A 123 5.54 5.07 -4.00
CA GLY A 123 5.45 6.51 -4.19
C GLY A 123 4.53 7.21 -3.19
N THR A 124 4.17 8.46 -3.50
CA THR A 124 3.20 9.23 -2.74
C THR A 124 2.07 9.74 -3.64
N VAL A 125 0.86 9.84 -3.08
CA VAL A 125 -0.29 10.46 -3.73
C VAL A 125 -0.77 11.62 -2.87
N PRO A 126 -0.28 12.86 -3.12
CA PRO A 126 -0.59 14.01 -2.28
C PRO A 126 -2.09 14.29 -2.15
N LYS A 127 -2.86 14.08 -3.22
CA LYS A 127 -4.32 14.27 -3.24
C LYS A 127 -5.04 13.40 -2.20
N PHE A 128 -4.50 12.23 -1.90
CA PHE A 128 -5.03 11.29 -0.91
C PHE A 128 -4.38 11.44 0.46
N GLN A 129 -3.39 12.34 0.60
CA GLN A 129 -2.50 12.43 1.77
C GLN A 129 -1.86 11.07 2.11
N MET A 130 -1.49 10.33 1.06
CA MET A 130 -1.14 8.92 1.12
C MET A 130 0.28 8.67 0.63
N TRP A 131 0.90 7.63 1.19
CA TRP A 131 2.05 6.97 0.57
C TRP A 131 1.78 5.48 0.33
N LEU A 132 2.47 4.92 -0.65
CA LEU A 132 2.26 3.59 -1.21
C LEU A 132 3.54 2.77 -1.12
N GLN A 133 3.36 1.48 -0.84
CA GLN A 133 4.38 0.44 -0.94
C GLN A 133 3.76 -0.80 -1.59
N ARG A 134 4.59 -1.72 -2.08
CA ARG A 134 4.10 -3.06 -2.43
C ARG A 134 3.68 -3.82 -1.17
N LYS A 135 2.67 -4.68 -1.30
CA LYS A 135 2.29 -5.63 -0.28
C LYS A 135 3.28 -6.78 -0.30
N VAL A 136 3.81 -7.12 0.88
CA VAL A 136 4.64 -8.31 1.06
C VAL A 136 3.70 -9.50 1.25
N PRO A 137 3.85 -10.60 0.48
CA PRO A 137 3.10 -11.83 0.69
C PRO A 137 3.40 -12.40 2.09
N GLY A 138 2.36 -12.89 2.76
CA GLY A 138 2.51 -13.52 4.07
C GLY A 138 1.40 -13.18 5.04
N ARG A 139 1.56 -13.66 6.26
CA ARG A 139 0.64 -13.42 7.39
C ARG A 139 1.32 -12.54 8.41
N ALA A 140 0.56 -11.63 9.01
CA ALA A 140 1.11 -10.82 10.08
C ALA A 140 1.46 -11.71 11.28
N ALA A 141 2.65 -11.52 11.84
CA ALA A 141 3.09 -12.27 13.01
C ALA A 141 2.08 -12.22 14.17
N THR A 142 1.42 -11.08 14.36
CA THR A 142 0.38 -10.90 15.38
C THR A 142 -0.81 -11.85 15.22
N GLU A 143 -1.16 -12.26 14.00
CA GLU A 143 -2.21 -13.26 13.77
C GLU A 143 -1.75 -14.65 14.21
N LEU A 144 -0.48 -14.97 13.98
CA LEU A 144 0.11 -16.24 14.39
C LEU A 144 0.27 -16.31 15.91
N LEU A 145 0.71 -15.21 16.53
CA LEU A 145 0.87 -15.05 17.97
C LEU A 145 -0.47 -15.04 18.71
N ALA A 146 -1.53 -14.48 18.13
CA ALA A 146 -2.87 -14.52 18.74
C ALA A 146 -3.49 -15.93 18.70
N ALA A 147 -3.11 -16.75 17.71
CA ALA A 147 -3.65 -18.09 17.52
C ALA A 147 -2.92 -19.18 18.32
N ARG A 148 -1.74 -18.89 18.86
CA ARG A 148 -0.91 -19.85 19.60
C ARG A 148 -0.54 -19.31 20.97
N THR A 149 -0.83 -20.08 22.01
CA THR A 149 -0.39 -19.81 23.40
C THR A 149 1.05 -20.28 23.67
N ASP A 150 1.69 -20.96 22.71
CA ASP A 150 3.09 -21.41 22.84
C ASP A 150 4.09 -20.25 22.60
N VAL A 151 5.18 -20.24 23.38
CA VAL A 151 6.26 -19.24 23.26
C VAL A 151 7.30 -19.61 22.20
N ALA A 152 7.21 -20.81 21.61
CA ALA A 152 8.18 -21.29 20.63
C ALA A 152 8.10 -20.46 19.34
N LEU A 153 6.89 -20.05 18.94
CA LEU A 153 6.70 -19.15 17.81
C LEU A 153 7.29 -17.76 18.07
N ALA A 154 7.13 -17.20 19.27
CA ALA A 154 7.66 -15.88 19.62
C ALA A 154 9.18 -15.78 19.54
N ARG A 155 9.91 -16.90 19.67
CA ARG A 155 11.39 -16.94 19.53
C ARG A 155 11.88 -16.94 18.07
N ARG A 156 10.97 -17.04 17.10
CA ARG A 156 11.28 -17.15 15.67
C ARG A 156 10.92 -15.88 14.87
N ILE A 157 10.39 -14.87 15.54
CA ILE A 157 9.88 -13.60 14.98
C ILE A 157 10.63 -12.47 15.67
#